data_AF-A0A1R1XNU5-F1
#
_entry.id   AF-A0A1R1XNU5-F1
#
_cell.length_a   1.000
_cell.length_b   1.000
_cell.length_c   1.000
_cell.angle_alpha   90.00
_cell.angle_beta   90.00
_cell.angle_gamma   90.00
#
_symmetry.space_group_name_H-M   'P 1'
#
loop_
_entity.id
_entity.type
_entity.pdbx_description
1 polymer ?
#
loop_
_entity_poly.entity_id
_entity_poly.type
_entity_poly.pdbx_seq_one_letter_code
_entity_poly.pdbx_strand_id
1 'polypeptide(L)'
;MNLFKLAPKRAVRISSLNIATRETANLTNLAHRNFFSSLNKNYYSPLDRKNSLSIFKFTQSRYITNPAVTKIEKFKKLEKEDVDFFGSILPSSSILTTQEYGGKHTTHDLHIHNIAAFTDITGSSNLVLFPTTANQVSQILKYCNEKMIAIVPQGGNTGVLAGGIAVFDEVILSLSKMNKIRSLDKDSGALVCDAGCVLEELDNYVGEFGLTMPIDLGAKGSCHIGGNVSTNAGGIRYLKFGSLHGSVLGLEVVLPDGTIINNLSTLRKDSTGYDIKQLFIGAEGTLGVVTGVSILTAKKPKKLMSLYEDLQNSGTVEDGIVIEGGKVFHYLFINYLINYNSLLRHEKNELEKFKA
;
A
#
# COMPACT_ATOMS: atom_id res chain seq x y z
N MET A 1 -6.10 -36.86 7.46
CA MET A 1 -6.60 -35.54 7.90
C MET A 1 -6.88 -34.72 6.63
N ASN A 2 -8.15 -34.49 6.30
CA ASN A 2 -8.57 -33.94 5.00
C ASN A 2 -8.33 -32.42 4.92
N LEU A 3 -7.20 -32.00 4.34
CA LEU A 3 -6.86 -30.58 4.08
C LEU A 3 -7.77 -29.89 3.05
N PHE A 4 -8.64 -30.62 2.34
CA PHE A 4 -9.48 -30.07 1.27
C PHE A 4 -10.97 -29.82 1.65
N LYS A 5 -11.33 -29.91 2.93
CA LYS A 5 -12.67 -29.51 3.43
C LYS A 5 -12.76 -28.05 3.92
N LEU A 6 -11.72 -27.24 3.73
CA LEU A 6 -11.75 -25.79 3.95
C LEU A 6 -12.19 -25.07 2.66
N ALA A 7 -13.45 -25.24 2.28
CA ALA A 7 -14.15 -24.20 1.54
C ALA A 7 -14.96 -23.40 2.58
N PRO A 8 -14.37 -22.35 3.19
CA PRO A 8 -15.17 -21.49 4.06
C PRO A 8 -16.35 -20.95 3.25
N LYS A 9 -17.51 -20.86 3.89
CA LYS A 9 -18.54 -19.90 3.52
C LYS A 9 -17.89 -18.51 3.69
N ARG A 10 -17.11 -18.06 2.70
CA ARG A 10 -16.13 -16.96 2.83
C ARG A 10 -16.84 -15.60 2.84
N ALA A 11 -16.71 -14.84 3.93
CA ALA A 11 -16.99 -13.40 3.93
C ALA A 11 -15.84 -12.52 3.47
N VAL A 12 -14.65 -13.08 3.22
CA VAL A 12 -13.63 -12.34 2.47
C VAL A 12 -13.73 -12.74 1.01
N ARG A 13 -14.63 -12.03 0.32
CA ARG A 13 -14.42 -11.65 -1.07
C ARG A 13 -14.49 -10.13 -1.10
N ILE A 14 -13.32 -9.52 -0.93
CA ILE A 14 -13.06 -8.15 -1.39
C ILE A 14 -13.31 -8.18 -2.90
N SER A 15 -14.13 -7.22 -3.36
CA SER A 15 -14.71 -7.03 -4.69
C SER A 15 -14.21 -7.91 -5.85
N SER A 16 -15.12 -8.33 -6.73
CA SER A 16 -14.84 -9.03 -7.99
C SER A 16 -14.06 -8.19 -9.03
N LEU A 17 -13.30 -7.18 -8.59
CA LEU A 17 -12.77 -6.11 -9.42
C LEU A 17 -11.27 -6.19 -9.73
N ASN A 18 -10.63 -7.34 -9.51
CA ASN A 18 -9.31 -7.60 -10.11
C ASN A 18 -9.37 -8.02 -11.60
N ILE A 19 -10.55 -7.91 -12.25
CA ILE A 19 -10.64 -7.83 -13.72
C ILE A 19 -9.90 -6.57 -14.23
N ALA A 20 -9.68 -5.57 -13.36
CA ALA A 20 -8.84 -4.41 -13.58
C ALA A 20 -7.32 -4.69 -13.44
N THR A 21 -6.82 -5.82 -13.92
CA THR A 21 -5.36 -6.07 -14.00
C THR A 21 -4.84 -6.19 -15.42
N ARG A 22 -5.72 -6.39 -16.42
CA ARG A 22 -5.33 -6.45 -17.85
C ARG A 22 -5.92 -5.34 -18.70
N GLU A 23 -7.20 -5.00 -18.54
CA GLU A 23 -7.83 -3.93 -19.33
C GLU A 23 -7.53 -2.52 -18.78
N THR A 24 -7.50 -2.35 -17.45
CA THR A 24 -7.09 -1.08 -16.83
C THR A 24 -5.61 -0.81 -16.99
N ALA A 25 -4.73 -1.83 -17.04
CA ALA A 25 -3.32 -1.67 -17.40
C ALA A 25 -3.16 -1.11 -18.83
N ASN A 26 -4.02 -1.55 -19.75
CA ASN A 26 -4.08 -1.02 -21.12
C ASN A 26 -4.71 0.39 -21.18
N LEU A 27 -5.74 0.67 -20.36
CA LEU A 27 -6.32 2.01 -20.24
C LEU A 27 -5.40 3.00 -19.53
N THR A 28 -4.54 2.56 -18.60
CA THR A 28 -3.49 3.39 -17.99
C THR A 28 -2.38 3.70 -18.98
N ASN A 29 -2.06 2.82 -19.94
CA ASN A 29 -1.15 3.15 -21.04
C ASN A 29 -1.73 4.23 -21.98
N LEU A 30 -3.05 4.21 -22.21
CA LEU A 30 -3.74 5.23 -22.99
C LEU A 30 -3.89 6.56 -22.21
N ALA A 31 -4.17 6.47 -20.90
CA ALA A 31 -4.28 7.62 -20.01
C ALA A 31 -2.92 8.26 -19.73
N HIS A 32 -1.83 7.49 -19.58
CA HIS A 32 -0.47 8.01 -19.47
C HIS A 32 -0.05 8.80 -20.72
N ARG A 33 -0.39 8.31 -21.92
CA ARG A 33 -0.12 9.03 -23.17
C ARG A 33 -0.86 10.36 -23.27
N ASN A 34 -2.09 10.42 -22.77
CA ASN A 34 -2.90 11.66 -22.76
C ASN A 34 -2.60 12.58 -21.57
N PHE A 35 -2.04 12.06 -20.47
CA PHE A 35 -1.66 12.85 -19.29
C PHE A 35 -0.42 13.71 -19.59
N PHE A 36 0.55 13.17 -20.34
CA PHE A 36 1.76 13.91 -20.72
C PHE A 36 1.54 14.98 -21.80
N SER A 37 0.53 14.86 -22.67
CA SER A 37 0.19 15.93 -23.61
C SER A 37 -0.53 17.10 -22.95
N SER A 38 -1.15 16.88 -21.79
CA SER A 38 -1.87 17.89 -21.00
C SER A 38 -1.01 18.59 -19.93
N LEU A 39 0.26 18.20 -19.76
CA LEU A 39 1.13 18.70 -18.68
C LEU A 39 1.75 20.09 -18.94
N ASN A 40 1.33 20.78 -20.01
CA ASN A 40 1.64 22.20 -20.18
C ASN A 40 0.57 23.05 -19.48
N LYS A 41 0.97 23.64 -18.35
CA LYS A 41 0.28 24.63 -17.49
C LYS A 41 -0.60 24.01 -16.39
N ASN A 42 0.05 23.69 -15.26
CA ASN A 42 -0.26 24.26 -13.94
C ASN A 42 0.35 23.35 -12.86
N TYR A 43 1.52 23.75 -12.38
CA TYR A 43 2.11 23.19 -11.17
C TYR A 43 1.21 23.52 -9.97
N TYR A 44 0.97 22.51 -9.14
CA TYR A 44 0.48 22.53 -7.77
C TYR A 44 0.19 23.91 -7.16
N SER A 45 -1.10 24.24 -7.01
CA SER A 45 -1.56 25.14 -5.95
C SER A 45 -2.56 24.40 -5.05
N PRO A 46 -2.36 24.35 -3.73
CA PRO A 46 -3.31 23.76 -2.80
C PRO A 46 -4.30 24.82 -2.34
N LEU A 47 -5.16 25.35 -3.22
CA LEU A 47 -6.27 26.26 -2.88
C LEU A 47 -7.07 26.58 -4.15
N ASP A 48 -8.04 25.73 -4.50
CA ASP A 48 -9.27 26.11 -5.21
C ASP A 48 -10.19 24.89 -5.36
N ARG A 49 -10.71 24.40 -4.23
CA ARG A 49 -11.92 23.55 -4.21
C ARG A 49 -13.10 24.41 -3.74
N LYS A 50 -13.44 25.43 -4.54
CA LYS A 50 -14.71 26.15 -4.41
C LYS A 50 -15.64 25.74 -5.55
N ASN A 51 -16.81 25.22 -5.18
CA ASN A 51 -18.04 25.20 -5.96
C ASN A 51 -18.03 24.46 -7.31
N SER A 52 -17.90 23.13 -7.29
CA SER A 52 -18.83 22.33 -8.10
C SER A 52 -19.21 21.05 -7.36
N LEU A 53 -20.42 21.02 -6.81
CA LEU A 53 -21.16 19.79 -6.50
C LEU A 53 -21.54 19.13 -7.83
N SER A 54 -20.55 18.77 -8.64
CA SER A 54 -20.77 17.88 -9.77
C SER A 54 -21.12 16.51 -9.19
N ILE A 55 -22.23 15.96 -9.67
CA ILE A 55 -22.81 14.68 -9.26
C ILE A 55 -21.70 13.63 -9.08
N PHE A 56 -21.44 13.23 -7.83
CA PHE A 56 -20.49 12.15 -7.55
C PHE A 56 -20.88 10.92 -8.37
N LYS A 57 -20.05 10.53 -9.33
CA LYS A 57 -20.25 9.26 -10.05
C LYS A 57 -19.73 8.14 -9.17
N PHE A 58 -20.58 7.64 -8.27
CA PHE A 58 -20.26 6.50 -7.43
C PHE A 58 -19.86 5.29 -8.28
N THR A 59 -18.90 4.50 -7.80
CA THR A 59 -18.50 3.20 -8.37
C THR A 59 -19.70 2.35 -8.68
N GLN A 60 -20.65 2.28 -7.74
CA GLN A 60 -21.93 1.62 -7.92
C GLN A 60 -22.63 2.04 -9.23
N SER A 61 -22.72 3.33 -9.53
CA SER A 61 -23.34 3.82 -10.78
C SER A 61 -22.55 3.47 -12.05
N ARG A 62 -21.22 3.34 -11.94
CA ARG A 62 -20.32 2.93 -13.04
C ARG A 62 -20.36 1.43 -13.31
N TYR A 63 -20.60 0.62 -12.29
CA TYR A 63 -20.58 -0.84 -12.37
C TYR A 63 -21.97 -1.48 -12.53
N ILE A 64 -23.05 -0.83 -12.07
CA ILE A 64 -24.43 -1.30 -12.33
C ILE A 64 -24.73 -1.42 -13.83
N THR A 65 -24.12 -0.57 -14.66
CA THR A 65 -24.29 -0.61 -16.12
C THR A 65 -23.36 -1.60 -16.82
N ASN A 66 -22.38 -2.18 -16.10
CA ASN A 66 -21.50 -3.20 -16.63
C ASN A 66 -22.01 -4.59 -16.22
N PRO A 67 -22.54 -5.41 -17.15
CA PRO A 67 -23.07 -6.74 -16.84
C PRO A 67 -22.02 -7.71 -16.25
N ALA A 68 -20.72 -7.38 -16.31
CA ALA A 68 -19.65 -8.16 -15.69
C ALA A 68 -19.48 -7.91 -14.17
N VAL A 69 -20.07 -6.85 -13.60
CA VAL A 69 -19.89 -6.49 -12.18
C VAL A 69 -21.24 -6.34 -11.48
N THR A 70 -21.79 -7.46 -11.03
CA THR A 70 -23.04 -7.49 -10.25
C THR A 70 -22.76 -7.56 -8.75
N LYS A 71 -23.57 -6.87 -7.94
CA LYS A 71 -23.57 -7.05 -6.49
C LYS A 71 -23.84 -8.53 -6.20
N ILE A 72 -22.97 -9.16 -5.43
CA ILE A 72 -23.14 -10.57 -5.10
C ILE A 72 -24.24 -10.67 -4.05
N GLU A 73 -25.41 -11.17 -4.44
CA GLU A 73 -26.63 -11.25 -3.61
C GLU A 73 -26.45 -12.03 -2.30
N LYS A 74 -25.39 -12.83 -2.19
CA LYS A 74 -25.06 -13.60 -0.98
C LYS A 74 -24.66 -12.74 0.23
N PHE A 75 -24.27 -11.48 0.02
CA PHE A 75 -23.84 -10.61 1.10
C PHE A 75 -25.05 -9.88 1.70
N LYS A 76 -25.15 -9.94 3.03
CA LYS A 76 -26.16 -9.26 3.84
C LYS A 76 -25.98 -7.75 3.70
N LYS A 77 -27.09 -7.02 3.60
CA LYS A 77 -27.08 -5.56 3.79
C LYS A 77 -26.85 -5.24 5.27
N LEU A 78 -26.20 -4.12 5.54
CA LEU A 78 -26.03 -3.64 6.91
C LEU A 78 -27.38 -3.31 7.54
N GLU A 79 -27.50 -3.60 8.82
CA GLU A 79 -28.62 -3.25 9.68
C GLU A 79 -28.10 -2.56 10.94
N LYS A 80 -28.99 -1.93 11.70
CA LYS A 80 -28.61 -1.20 12.92
C LYS A 80 -27.97 -2.13 13.97
N GLU A 81 -28.46 -3.35 14.08
CA GLU A 81 -27.97 -4.37 15.00
C GLU A 81 -26.51 -4.76 14.71
N ASP A 82 -26.07 -4.66 13.45
CA ASP A 82 -24.67 -4.90 13.08
C ASP A 82 -23.77 -3.77 13.62
N VAL A 83 -24.22 -2.52 13.51
CA VAL A 83 -23.51 -1.35 14.06
C VAL A 83 -23.45 -1.41 15.58
N ASP A 84 -24.55 -1.78 16.23
CA ASP A 84 -24.63 -1.95 17.68
C ASP A 84 -23.65 -3.05 18.15
N PHE A 85 -23.53 -4.15 17.41
CA PHE A 85 -22.53 -5.19 17.69
C PHE A 85 -21.10 -4.64 17.60
N PHE A 86 -20.75 -3.88 16.56
CA PHE A 86 -19.42 -3.26 16.47
C PHE A 86 -19.17 -2.27 17.62
N GLY A 87 -20.21 -1.60 18.11
CA GLY A 87 -20.17 -0.74 19.31
C GLY A 87 -19.84 -1.49 20.61
N SER A 88 -20.03 -2.81 20.65
CA SER A 88 -19.60 -3.64 21.79
C SER A 88 -18.10 -3.97 21.77
N ILE A 89 -17.45 -3.87 20.61
CA ILE A 89 -16.02 -4.19 20.39
C ILE A 89 -15.17 -2.91 20.38
N LEU A 90 -15.70 -1.86 19.76
CA LEU A 90 -15.02 -0.60 19.50
C LEU A 90 -15.69 0.54 20.27
N PRO A 91 -14.92 1.49 20.84
CA PRO A 91 -15.51 2.70 21.37
C PRO A 91 -16.18 3.50 20.25
N SER A 92 -17.20 4.30 20.58
CA SER A 92 -17.95 5.07 19.59
C SER A 92 -17.08 6.05 18.76
N SER A 93 -15.93 6.48 19.27
CA SER A 93 -14.95 7.31 18.55
C SER A 93 -14.18 6.56 17.44
N SER A 94 -14.37 5.25 17.35
CA SER A 94 -13.74 4.36 16.36
C SER A 94 -14.75 3.74 15.40
N ILE A 95 -15.94 4.34 15.31
CA ILE A 95 -17.01 3.96 14.39
C ILE A 95 -17.51 5.24 13.69
N LEU A 96 -17.36 5.30 12.37
CA LEU A 96 -18.01 6.30 11.54
C LEU A 96 -19.14 5.64 10.78
N THR A 97 -20.37 6.07 11.03
CA THR A 97 -21.58 5.50 10.42
C THR A 97 -22.65 6.56 10.24
N THR A 98 -23.45 6.42 9.18
CA THR A 98 -24.49 7.39 8.85
C THR A 98 -25.73 7.26 9.75
N GLN A 99 -26.54 8.31 9.81
CA GLN A 99 -27.76 8.35 10.64
C GLN A 99 -28.75 7.21 10.33
N GLU A 100 -28.81 6.76 9.08
CA GLU A 100 -29.63 5.63 8.63
C GLU A 100 -29.33 4.34 9.42
N TYR A 101 -28.08 4.15 9.85
CA TYR A 101 -27.62 2.97 10.59
C TYR A 101 -27.39 3.28 12.08
N GLY A 102 -28.07 4.29 12.63
CA GLY A 102 -27.96 4.66 14.05
C GLY A 102 -26.74 5.52 14.42
N GLY A 103 -26.00 6.01 13.41
CA GLY A 103 -24.83 6.86 13.59
C GLY A 103 -25.14 8.35 13.75
N LYS A 104 -24.08 9.14 13.93
CA LYS A 104 -24.14 10.60 14.02
C LYS A 104 -23.56 11.31 12.79
N HIS A 105 -22.97 10.55 11.86
CA HIS A 105 -22.20 11.09 10.75
C HIS A 105 -23.06 11.21 9.50
N THR A 106 -22.60 12.03 8.57
CA THR A 106 -23.18 12.24 7.24
C THR A 106 -22.38 11.46 6.21
N THR A 107 -22.92 11.30 5.00
CA THR A 107 -22.16 10.74 3.87
C THR A 107 -20.90 11.55 3.54
N HIS A 108 -20.90 12.86 3.86
CA HIS A 108 -19.75 13.73 3.69
C HIS A 108 -18.59 13.36 4.62
N ASP A 109 -18.89 13.01 5.89
CA ASP A 109 -17.86 12.62 6.86
C ASP A 109 -17.13 11.33 6.46
N LEU A 110 -17.83 10.42 5.76
CA LEU A 110 -17.25 9.18 5.25
C LEU A 110 -16.58 9.34 3.88
N HIS A 111 -16.70 10.51 3.24
CA HIS A 111 -16.27 10.71 1.85
C HIS A 111 -14.77 10.45 1.65
N ILE A 112 -13.94 10.87 2.61
CA ILE A 112 -12.48 10.68 2.55
C ILE A 112 -12.05 9.21 2.53
N HIS A 113 -12.88 8.31 3.05
CA HIS A 113 -12.64 6.87 3.06
C HIS A 113 -13.20 6.18 1.81
N ASN A 114 -14.18 6.80 1.16
CA ASN A 114 -14.83 6.25 -0.02
C ASN A 114 -14.15 6.71 -1.33
N ILE A 115 -13.42 7.82 -1.35
CA ILE A 115 -12.72 8.26 -2.56
C ILE A 115 -11.35 7.58 -2.69
N ALA A 116 -11.06 6.99 -3.85
CA ALA A 116 -9.74 6.42 -4.13
C ALA A 116 -8.75 7.53 -4.46
N ALA A 117 -7.54 7.46 -3.89
CA ALA A 117 -6.49 8.41 -4.22
C ALA A 117 -6.15 8.38 -5.71
N PHE A 118 -5.83 9.56 -6.26
CA PHE A 118 -5.40 9.76 -7.65
C PHE A 118 -6.42 9.39 -8.74
N THR A 119 -7.71 9.20 -8.38
CA THR A 119 -8.77 8.87 -9.35
C THR A 119 -10.09 9.58 -9.00
N ASP A 120 -11.04 9.58 -9.93
CA ASP A 120 -12.42 10.04 -9.70
C ASP A 120 -13.34 8.93 -9.15
N ILE A 121 -12.77 7.81 -8.70
CA ILE A 121 -13.51 6.63 -8.26
C ILE A 121 -13.96 6.83 -6.80
N THR A 122 -15.27 6.78 -6.56
CA THR A 122 -15.86 6.98 -5.22
C THR A 122 -16.78 5.82 -4.83
N GLY A 123 -16.49 5.17 -3.71
CA GLY A 123 -17.32 4.13 -3.07
C GLY A 123 -18.56 4.66 -2.37
N SER A 124 -19.41 3.74 -1.89
CA SER A 124 -20.68 4.06 -1.20
C SER A 124 -20.82 3.35 0.16
N SER A 125 -19.70 3.10 0.84
CA SER A 125 -19.72 2.56 2.20
C SER A 125 -20.39 3.53 3.17
N ASN A 126 -21.28 2.99 4.01
CA ASN A 126 -21.94 3.72 5.09
C ASN A 126 -21.33 3.45 6.47
N LEU A 127 -20.27 2.64 6.56
CA LEU A 127 -19.65 2.24 7.82
C LEU A 127 -18.13 2.11 7.69
N VAL A 128 -17.40 2.85 8.53
CA VAL A 128 -15.95 2.74 8.68
C VAL A 128 -15.60 2.39 10.13
N LEU A 129 -14.81 1.34 10.31
CA LEU A 129 -14.37 0.83 11.61
C LEU A 129 -12.87 1.09 11.81
N PHE A 130 -12.47 1.50 13.01
CA PHE A 130 -11.08 1.87 13.35
C PHE A 130 -10.56 1.05 14.55
N PRO A 131 -10.27 -0.25 14.38
CA PRO A 131 -9.67 -1.07 15.42
C PRO A 131 -8.28 -0.55 15.82
N THR A 132 -7.88 -0.86 17.06
CA THR A 132 -6.56 -0.56 17.61
C THR A 132 -5.75 -1.82 17.95
N THR A 133 -6.34 -3.00 17.81
CA THR A 133 -5.70 -4.29 18.14
C THR A 133 -6.11 -5.40 17.16
N ALA A 134 -5.25 -6.41 17.00
CA ALA A 134 -5.56 -7.60 16.19
C ALA A 134 -6.78 -8.38 16.72
N ASN A 135 -7.00 -8.38 18.04
CA ASN A 135 -8.18 -9.02 18.64
C ASN A 135 -9.49 -8.35 18.22
N GLN A 136 -9.53 -7.01 18.15
CA GLN A 136 -10.71 -6.31 17.64
C GLN A 136 -10.95 -6.63 16.17
N VAL A 137 -9.90 -6.68 15.35
CA VAL A 137 -9.99 -7.11 13.95
C VAL A 137 -10.55 -8.54 13.85
N SER A 138 -10.05 -9.46 14.67
CA SER A 138 -10.53 -10.85 14.76
C SER A 138 -12.02 -10.95 15.07
N GLN A 139 -12.49 -10.21 16.08
CA GLN A 139 -13.91 -10.20 16.45
C GLN A 139 -14.80 -9.62 15.33
N ILE A 140 -14.34 -8.54 14.68
CA ILE A 140 -15.05 -7.91 13.55
C ILE A 140 -15.14 -8.87 12.36
N LEU A 141 -14.02 -9.46 11.94
CA LEU A 141 -13.99 -10.38 10.80
C LEU A 141 -14.85 -11.62 11.07
N LYS A 142 -14.77 -12.19 12.28
CA LYS A 142 -15.59 -13.33 12.68
C LYS A 142 -17.08 -13.02 12.55
N TYR A 143 -17.53 -11.89 13.09
CA TYR A 143 -18.93 -11.47 13.00
C TYR A 143 -19.38 -11.29 11.55
N CYS A 144 -18.59 -10.57 10.75
CA CYS A 144 -18.89 -10.38 9.33
C CYS A 144 -18.90 -11.70 8.56
N ASN A 145 -18.10 -12.69 8.97
CA ASN A 145 -18.11 -14.02 8.41
C ASN A 145 -19.36 -14.84 8.76
N GLU A 146 -19.84 -14.72 10.00
CA GLU A 146 -21.09 -15.35 10.42
C GLU A 146 -22.32 -14.70 9.77
N LYS A 147 -22.28 -13.38 9.56
CA LYS A 147 -23.39 -12.58 9.01
C LYS A 147 -23.33 -12.38 7.50
N MET A 148 -22.29 -12.86 6.82
CA MET A 148 -22.05 -12.61 5.40
C MET A 148 -22.04 -11.10 5.07
N ILE A 149 -21.33 -10.30 5.85
CA ILE A 149 -21.11 -8.86 5.59
C ILE A 149 -19.75 -8.71 4.90
N ALA A 150 -19.73 -7.98 3.79
CA ALA A 150 -18.49 -7.74 3.05
C ALA A 150 -17.65 -6.64 3.72
N ILE A 151 -16.32 -6.81 3.68
CA ILE A 151 -15.34 -5.87 4.26
C ILE A 151 -14.31 -5.48 3.20
N VAL A 152 -13.86 -4.23 3.24
CA VAL A 152 -12.67 -3.73 2.54
C VAL A 152 -11.64 -3.23 3.56
N PRO A 153 -10.49 -3.92 3.72
CA PRO A 153 -9.37 -3.43 4.51
C PRO A 153 -8.77 -2.18 3.88
N GLN A 154 -8.53 -1.14 4.68
CA GLN A 154 -7.99 0.12 4.20
C GLN A 154 -6.79 0.56 5.06
N GLY A 155 -5.65 0.77 4.40
CA GLY A 155 -4.48 1.41 4.99
C GLY A 155 -4.53 2.93 4.81
N GLY A 156 -3.46 3.52 4.27
CA GLY A 156 -3.37 4.95 3.99
C GLY A 156 -4.21 5.47 2.81
N ASN A 157 -4.99 4.58 2.17
CA ASN A 157 -5.80 4.88 0.98
C ASN A 157 -5.03 5.51 -0.20
N THR A 158 -3.75 5.17 -0.38
CA THR A 158 -2.87 5.72 -1.43
C THR A 158 -2.72 4.81 -2.66
N GLY A 159 -3.55 3.77 -2.78
CA GLY A 159 -3.46 2.77 -3.86
C GLY A 159 -4.04 3.31 -5.17
N VAL A 160 -3.34 3.08 -6.28
CA VAL A 160 -3.73 3.61 -7.62
C VAL A 160 -4.77 2.76 -8.36
N LEU A 161 -5.11 1.58 -7.82
CA LEU A 161 -6.08 0.65 -8.41
C LEU A 161 -7.43 0.66 -7.67
N ALA A 162 -7.65 1.61 -6.74
CA ALA A 162 -8.87 1.73 -5.96
C ALA A 162 -9.26 0.48 -5.12
N GLY A 163 -8.34 -0.46 -4.87
CA GLY A 163 -8.61 -1.67 -4.08
C GLY A 163 -8.92 -1.43 -2.60
N GLY A 164 -8.62 -0.23 -2.08
CA GLY A 164 -8.85 0.15 -0.69
C GLY A 164 -10.19 0.84 -0.41
N ILE A 165 -11.10 0.94 -1.39
CA ILE A 165 -12.42 1.58 -1.22
C ILE A 165 -13.55 0.59 -1.52
N ALA A 166 -14.74 0.86 -0.99
CA ALA A 166 -15.94 0.07 -1.25
C ALA A 166 -16.44 0.25 -2.70
N VAL A 167 -17.00 -0.81 -3.28
CA VAL A 167 -17.67 -0.75 -4.60
C VAL A 167 -19.17 -0.51 -4.42
N PHE A 168 -19.73 -1.11 -3.37
CA PHE A 168 -21.11 -0.97 -2.94
C PHE A 168 -21.12 -0.56 -1.45
N ASP A 169 -21.76 -1.38 -0.62
CA ASP A 169 -22.00 -1.19 0.81
C ASP A 169 -21.02 -1.97 1.71
N GLU A 170 -19.84 -2.33 1.20
CA GLU A 170 -18.83 -3.02 2.02
C GLU A 170 -18.41 -2.14 3.20
N VAL A 171 -18.21 -2.77 4.37
CA VAL A 171 -17.68 -2.09 5.56
C VAL A 171 -16.20 -1.79 5.35
N ILE A 172 -15.79 -0.53 5.50
CA ILE A 172 -14.38 -0.17 5.42
C ILE A 172 -13.74 -0.45 6.79
N LEU A 173 -12.70 -1.28 6.81
CA LEU A 173 -11.92 -1.57 8.00
C LEU A 173 -10.59 -0.81 7.93
N SER A 174 -10.55 0.37 8.55
CA SER A 174 -9.38 1.24 8.53
C SER A 174 -8.38 0.85 9.62
N LEU A 175 -7.14 0.57 9.22
CA LEU A 175 -6.06 0.22 10.15
C LEU A 175 -5.31 1.45 10.69
N SER A 176 -5.77 2.68 10.42
CA SER A 176 -5.06 3.92 10.77
C SER A 176 -4.80 4.12 12.26
N LYS A 177 -5.62 3.53 13.14
CA LYS A 177 -5.40 3.57 14.59
C LYS A 177 -4.54 2.42 15.13
N MET A 178 -4.12 1.48 14.29
CA MET A 178 -3.12 0.46 14.60
C MET A 178 -1.74 0.96 14.17
N ASN A 179 -1.18 1.91 14.91
CA ASN A 179 0.02 2.66 14.48
C ASN A 179 1.18 2.60 15.48
N LYS A 180 1.27 1.55 16.31
CA LYS A 180 2.35 1.43 17.30
C LYS A 180 3.57 0.71 16.72
N ILE A 181 4.74 1.30 16.96
CA ILE A 181 6.01 0.57 16.85
C ILE A 181 6.12 -0.33 18.08
N ARG A 182 6.23 -1.64 17.87
CA ARG A 182 6.25 -2.66 18.94
C ARG A 182 7.65 -2.89 19.48
N SER A 183 8.65 -2.99 18.60
CA SER A 183 10.06 -3.16 18.98
C SER A 183 11.01 -2.89 17.82
N LEU A 184 12.24 -2.51 18.12
CA LEU A 184 13.35 -2.46 17.16
C LEU A 184 14.60 -3.07 17.80
N ASP A 185 15.13 -4.12 17.17
CA ASP A 185 16.48 -4.60 17.45
C ASP A 185 17.47 -3.77 16.62
N LYS A 186 18.29 -2.98 17.30
CA LYS A 186 19.23 -2.04 16.69
C LYS A 186 20.45 -2.73 16.06
N ASP A 187 20.75 -3.94 16.52
CA ASP A 187 21.90 -4.72 16.06
C ASP A 187 21.51 -5.48 14.78
N SER A 188 20.41 -6.23 14.83
CA SER A 188 19.92 -6.98 13.67
C SER A 188 19.18 -6.11 12.64
N GLY A 189 18.61 -4.99 13.07
CA GLY A 189 17.74 -4.14 12.26
C GLY A 189 16.31 -4.68 12.11
N ALA A 190 15.91 -5.68 12.89
CA ALA A 190 14.54 -6.21 12.87
C ALA A 190 13.57 -5.23 13.56
N LEU A 191 12.70 -4.61 12.77
CA LEU A 191 11.62 -3.73 13.23
C LEU A 191 10.32 -4.52 13.30
N VAL A 192 9.56 -4.38 14.38
CA VAL A 192 8.19 -4.91 14.53
C VAL A 192 7.26 -3.74 14.80
N CYS A 193 6.19 -3.64 14.03
CA CYS A 193 5.22 -2.54 14.11
C CYS A 193 3.81 -3.00 13.71
N ASP A 194 2.81 -2.21 14.09
CA ASP A 194 1.44 -2.39 13.62
C ASP A 194 1.30 -2.03 12.14
N ALA A 195 0.34 -2.67 11.46
CA ALA A 195 0.11 -2.51 10.03
C ALA A 195 -0.28 -1.08 9.58
N GLY A 196 -0.79 -0.26 10.49
CA GLY A 196 -1.19 1.12 10.24
C GLY A 196 -0.08 2.16 10.44
N CYS A 197 1.15 1.77 10.80
CA CYS A 197 2.26 2.72 10.88
C CYS A 197 2.57 3.33 9.50
N VAL A 198 2.69 4.66 9.46
CA VAL A 198 3.03 5.43 8.25
C VAL A 198 4.49 5.18 7.88
N LEU A 199 4.78 4.96 6.60
CA LEU A 199 6.14 4.61 6.14
C LEU A 199 7.18 5.69 6.48
N GLU A 200 6.83 6.97 6.31
CA GLU A 200 7.73 8.08 6.66
C GLU A 200 8.06 8.13 8.16
N GLU A 201 7.07 7.90 9.02
CA GLU A 201 7.29 7.83 10.48
C GLU A 201 8.21 6.67 10.85
N LEU A 202 8.06 5.51 10.19
CA LEU A 202 8.95 4.37 10.37
C LEU A 202 10.39 4.68 9.89
N ASP A 203 10.57 5.27 8.71
CA ASP A 203 11.90 5.62 8.17
C ASP A 203 12.60 6.68 9.06
N ASN A 204 11.85 7.64 9.59
CA ASN A 204 12.35 8.63 10.53
C ASN A 204 12.79 7.96 11.85
N TYR A 205 11.94 7.12 12.45
CA TYR A 205 12.22 6.43 13.71
C TYR A 205 13.47 5.54 13.61
N VAL A 206 13.56 4.69 12.58
CA VAL A 206 14.74 3.82 12.42
C VAL A 206 15.98 4.63 12.03
N GLY A 207 15.79 5.78 11.40
CA GLY A 207 16.81 6.77 11.06
C GLY A 207 17.60 7.27 12.26
N GLU A 208 16.98 7.40 13.43
CA GLU A 208 17.62 7.79 14.69
C GLU A 208 18.69 6.78 15.14
N PHE A 209 18.60 5.54 14.67
CA PHE A 209 19.52 4.44 15.00
C PHE A 209 20.48 4.11 13.85
N GLY A 210 20.60 5.00 12.85
CA GLY A 210 21.46 4.78 11.69
C GLY A 210 20.96 3.64 10.78
N LEU A 211 19.66 3.37 10.83
CA LEU A 211 18.96 2.43 9.96
C LEU A 211 18.06 3.18 8.98
N THR A 212 17.49 2.46 8.02
CA THR A 212 16.54 3.00 7.04
C THR A 212 15.60 1.90 6.57
N MET A 213 14.38 2.27 6.23
CA MET A 213 13.40 1.34 5.65
C MET A 213 13.89 0.85 4.27
N PRO A 214 13.72 -0.45 3.96
CA PRO A 214 14.16 -1.03 2.69
C PRO A 214 13.28 -0.59 1.50
N ILE A 215 12.20 0.12 1.77
CA ILE A 215 11.23 0.64 0.80
C ILE A 215 11.08 2.15 0.98
N ASP A 216 10.95 2.88 -0.13
CA ASP A 216 10.62 4.30 -0.15
C ASP A 216 9.85 4.61 -1.44
N LEU A 217 8.81 5.41 -1.34
CA LEU A 217 7.88 5.69 -2.43
C LEU A 217 7.23 7.07 -2.26
N GLY A 218 6.68 7.63 -3.35
CA GLY A 218 6.15 9.01 -3.35
C GLY A 218 5.04 9.28 -2.33
N ALA A 219 4.29 8.25 -1.95
CA ALA A 219 3.22 8.34 -0.95
C ALA A 219 3.67 8.08 0.51
N LYS A 220 4.98 8.13 0.81
CA LYS A 220 5.54 7.72 2.11
C LYS A 220 4.90 8.41 3.32
N GLY A 221 4.48 9.67 3.18
CA GLY A 221 3.85 10.46 4.24
C GLY A 221 2.39 10.07 4.54
N SER A 222 1.84 9.07 3.85
CA SER A 222 0.47 8.60 4.10
C SER A 222 0.30 7.09 3.93
N CYS A 223 1.15 6.41 3.14
CA CYS A 223 1.02 4.96 2.99
C CYS A 223 1.38 4.25 4.31
N HIS A 224 0.60 3.22 4.64
CA HIS A 224 0.84 2.40 5.82
C HIS A 224 1.64 1.15 5.45
N ILE A 225 2.47 0.67 6.38
CA ILE A 225 3.34 -0.51 6.14
C ILE A 225 2.56 -1.77 5.79
N GLY A 226 1.38 -2.00 6.39
CA GLY A 226 0.51 -3.13 6.05
C GLY A 226 -0.08 -3.01 4.65
N GLY A 227 -0.34 -1.78 4.18
CA GLY A 227 -0.74 -1.51 2.80
C GLY A 227 0.40 -1.82 1.83
N ASN A 228 1.62 -1.38 2.14
CA ASN A 228 2.82 -1.68 1.34
C ASN A 228 3.05 -3.19 1.21
N VAL A 229 2.90 -3.94 2.31
CA VAL A 229 2.99 -5.41 2.31
C VAL A 229 1.88 -6.03 1.45
N SER A 230 0.64 -5.59 1.66
CA SER A 230 -0.53 -6.14 0.96
C SER A 230 -0.46 -5.93 -0.55
N THR A 231 0.18 -4.85 -1.02
CA THR A 231 0.36 -4.57 -2.45
C THR A 231 1.72 -4.99 -2.99
N ASN A 232 2.60 -5.60 -2.18
CA ASN A 232 4.00 -5.87 -2.52
C ASN A 232 4.68 -4.63 -3.14
N ALA A 233 4.56 -3.49 -2.46
CA ALA A 233 5.04 -2.22 -2.96
C ALA A 233 6.56 -2.27 -3.26
N GLY A 234 6.94 -1.64 -4.38
CA GLY A 234 8.33 -1.54 -4.83
C GLY A 234 8.97 -0.23 -4.38
N GLY A 235 8.94 0.78 -5.26
CA GLY A 235 9.44 2.12 -4.97
C GLY A 235 10.90 2.36 -5.37
N ILE A 236 11.41 3.54 -5.04
CA ILE A 236 12.69 4.06 -5.57
C ILE A 236 13.92 3.34 -5.03
N ARG A 237 13.78 2.58 -3.93
CA ARG A 237 14.87 1.80 -3.31
C ARG A 237 14.83 0.31 -3.66
N TYR A 238 13.83 -0.14 -4.45
CA TYR A 238 13.63 -1.55 -4.79
C TYR A 238 14.87 -2.19 -5.42
N LEU A 239 15.57 -1.45 -6.27
CA LEU A 239 16.75 -1.95 -6.96
C LEU A 239 17.93 -2.28 -6.02
N LYS A 240 18.00 -1.61 -4.87
CA LYS A 240 19.05 -1.83 -3.86
C LYS A 240 18.66 -2.90 -2.83
N PHE A 241 17.42 -2.89 -2.38
CA PHE A 241 16.96 -3.72 -1.25
C PHE A 241 16.03 -4.87 -1.64
N GLY A 242 15.59 -4.90 -2.91
CA GLY A 242 14.72 -5.93 -3.46
C GLY A 242 13.26 -5.81 -3.04
N SER A 243 12.53 -6.91 -3.22
CA SER A 243 11.12 -7.02 -2.89
C SER A 243 10.87 -7.16 -1.39
N LEU A 244 9.67 -6.75 -0.97
CA LEU A 244 9.14 -7.04 0.36
C LEU A 244 9.07 -8.54 0.66
N HIS A 245 8.96 -9.42 -0.34
CA HIS A 245 9.08 -10.88 -0.17
C HIS A 245 10.40 -11.30 0.51
N GLY A 246 11.48 -10.53 0.31
CA GLY A 246 12.78 -10.76 0.96
C GLY A 246 13.04 -9.92 2.21
N SER A 247 12.38 -8.76 2.34
CA SER A 247 12.61 -7.83 3.47
C SER A 247 11.67 -8.07 4.66
N VAL A 248 10.46 -8.58 4.42
CA VAL A 248 9.52 -8.95 5.49
C VAL A 248 10.02 -10.23 6.16
N LEU A 249 10.20 -10.19 7.48
CA LEU A 249 10.64 -11.32 8.30
C LEU A 249 9.45 -12.13 8.81
N GLY A 250 8.36 -11.45 9.17
CA GLY A 250 7.17 -12.06 9.77
C GLY A 250 5.93 -11.18 9.63
N LEU A 251 4.75 -11.80 9.73
CA LEU A 251 3.45 -11.12 9.66
C LEU A 251 2.49 -11.62 10.74
N GLU A 252 1.67 -10.71 11.26
CA GLU A 252 0.46 -11.01 12.03
C GLU A 252 -0.74 -10.74 11.11
N VAL A 253 -1.54 -11.76 10.83
CA VAL A 253 -2.65 -11.69 9.88
C VAL A 253 -3.91 -12.25 10.52
N VAL A 254 -5.02 -11.54 10.37
CA VAL A 254 -6.33 -12.03 10.78
C VAL A 254 -7.08 -12.56 9.56
N LEU A 255 -7.46 -13.84 9.63
CA LEU A 255 -8.20 -14.54 8.59
C LEU A 255 -9.70 -14.15 8.58
N PRO A 256 -10.41 -14.47 7.49
CA PRO A 256 -11.84 -14.17 7.34
C PRO A 256 -12.70 -14.69 8.50
N ASP A 257 -12.38 -15.85 9.05
CA ASP A 257 -13.11 -16.48 10.15
C ASP A 257 -12.73 -15.94 11.54
N GLY A 258 -11.86 -14.93 11.59
CA GLY A 258 -11.32 -14.35 12.82
C GLY A 258 -10.09 -15.05 13.36
N THR A 259 -9.59 -16.13 12.74
CA THR A 259 -8.36 -16.78 13.19
C THR A 259 -7.16 -15.83 13.07
N ILE A 260 -6.40 -15.66 14.15
CA ILE A 260 -5.17 -14.85 14.14
C ILE A 260 -3.99 -15.76 13.85
N ILE A 261 -3.35 -15.58 12.69
CA ILE A 261 -2.03 -16.14 12.40
C ILE A 261 -1.00 -15.15 12.95
N ASN A 262 -0.36 -15.51 14.06
CA ASN A 262 0.73 -14.72 14.63
C ASN A 262 2.09 -15.37 14.29
N ASN A 263 2.73 -14.88 13.23
CA ASN A 263 4.08 -15.26 12.85
C ASN A 263 4.98 -14.01 12.72
N LEU A 264 5.03 -13.18 13.76
CA LEU A 264 5.93 -12.02 13.85
C LEU A 264 7.36 -12.43 14.21
N SER A 265 7.92 -13.38 13.46
CA SER A 265 9.32 -13.76 13.59
C SER A 265 10.24 -12.59 13.24
N THR A 266 11.30 -12.42 14.04
CA THR A 266 12.40 -11.48 13.80
C THR A 266 13.65 -12.18 13.26
N LEU A 267 13.56 -13.48 12.98
CA LEU A 267 14.68 -14.28 12.49
C LEU A 267 14.94 -14.01 11.01
N ARG A 268 16.21 -13.77 10.67
CA ARG A 268 16.64 -13.60 9.28
C ARG A 268 16.53 -14.89 8.45
N LYS A 269 16.68 -16.04 9.10
CA LYS A 269 16.53 -17.36 8.51
C LYS A 269 15.71 -18.23 9.44
N ASP A 270 14.58 -18.69 8.93
CA ASP A 270 13.71 -19.66 9.57
C ASP A 270 13.24 -20.64 8.50
N SER A 271 13.36 -21.93 8.76
CA SER A 271 12.98 -23.00 7.83
C SER A 271 12.09 -24.04 8.52
N THR A 272 11.38 -23.62 9.57
CA THR A 272 10.47 -24.46 10.35
C THR A 272 9.09 -24.61 9.69
N GLY A 273 9.07 -25.16 8.46
CA GLY A 273 7.85 -25.41 7.69
C GLY A 273 7.66 -24.47 6.50
N TYR A 274 6.41 -24.29 6.06
CA TYR A 274 6.10 -23.45 4.92
C TYR A 274 6.15 -21.96 5.28
N ASP A 275 6.68 -21.15 4.36
CA ASP A 275 6.73 -19.70 4.51
C ASP A 275 5.38 -19.04 4.19
N ILE A 276 4.39 -19.28 5.05
CA ILE A 276 3.00 -18.86 4.85
C ILE A 276 2.83 -17.34 4.72
N LYS A 277 3.77 -16.55 5.24
CA LYS A 277 3.71 -15.08 5.15
C LYS A 277 3.73 -14.61 3.69
N GLN A 278 4.40 -15.36 2.82
CA GLN A 278 4.54 -15.04 1.39
C GLN A 278 3.19 -14.99 0.67
N LEU A 279 2.20 -15.76 1.14
CA LEU A 279 0.85 -15.75 0.56
C LEU A 279 0.14 -14.41 0.77
N PHE A 280 0.46 -13.67 1.82
CA PHE A 280 -0.20 -12.41 2.16
C PHE A 280 0.51 -11.17 1.57
N ILE A 281 1.77 -11.32 1.16
CA ILE A 281 2.52 -10.26 0.47
C ILE A 281 2.01 -10.19 -0.97
N GLY A 282 1.41 -9.05 -1.35
CA GLY A 282 0.75 -8.90 -2.65
C GLY A 282 -0.67 -9.49 -2.73
N ALA A 283 -1.27 -9.90 -1.60
CA ALA A 283 -2.62 -10.45 -1.58
C ALA A 283 -3.74 -9.40 -1.61
N GLU A 284 -3.39 -8.11 -1.46
CA GLU A 284 -4.33 -6.98 -1.51
C GLU A 284 -5.50 -7.11 -0.52
N GLY A 285 -5.26 -7.73 0.64
CA GLY A 285 -6.25 -7.98 1.68
C GLY A 285 -7.21 -9.15 1.39
N THR A 286 -7.13 -9.79 0.21
CA THR A 286 -8.12 -10.79 -0.25
C THR A 286 -8.05 -12.13 0.46
N LEU A 287 -6.95 -12.41 1.16
CA LEU A 287 -6.75 -13.65 1.93
C LEU A 287 -6.88 -13.43 3.45
N GLY A 288 -6.79 -12.18 3.91
CA GLY A 288 -6.77 -11.82 5.32
C GLY A 288 -6.26 -10.38 5.51
N VAL A 289 -6.40 -9.88 6.73
CA VAL A 289 -6.01 -8.52 7.12
C VAL A 289 -4.67 -8.55 7.84
N VAL A 290 -3.64 -7.98 7.22
CA VAL A 290 -2.34 -7.78 7.88
C VAL A 290 -2.52 -6.76 9.01
N THR A 291 -2.20 -7.15 10.24
CA THR A 291 -2.37 -6.33 11.46
C THR A 291 -1.04 -5.98 12.13
N GLY A 292 0.02 -6.75 11.87
CA GLY A 292 1.37 -6.45 12.32
C GLY A 292 2.41 -6.93 11.30
N VAL A 293 3.55 -6.25 11.26
CA VAL A 293 4.66 -6.51 10.34
C VAL A 293 5.97 -6.56 11.10
N SER A 294 6.74 -7.63 10.90
CA SER A 294 8.18 -7.65 11.19
C SER A 294 8.95 -7.50 9.88
N ILE A 295 9.83 -6.50 9.81
CA ILE A 295 10.57 -6.14 8.61
C ILE A 295 12.04 -5.88 8.94
N LEU A 296 12.92 -6.34 8.06
CA LEU A 296 14.34 -6.10 8.14
C LEU A 296 14.65 -4.72 7.57
N THR A 297 15.16 -3.83 8.42
CA THR A 297 15.70 -2.53 8.01
C THR A 297 17.12 -2.67 7.44
N ALA A 298 17.56 -1.66 6.69
CA ALA A 298 18.91 -1.59 6.16
C ALA A 298 19.75 -0.56 6.93
N LYS A 299 21.08 -0.64 6.84
CA LYS A 299 21.96 0.43 7.35
C LYS A 299 21.78 1.69 6.52
N LYS A 300 21.60 2.83 7.19
CA LYS A 300 21.53 4.14 6.53
C LYS A 300 22.90 4.45 5.88
N PRO A 301 22.93 4.84 4.60
CA PRO A 301 24.20 5.16 3.95
C PRO A 301 24.83 6.40 4.61
N LYS A 302 26.15 6.35 4.85
CA LYS A 302 26.90 7.48 5.41
C LYS A 302 26.99 8.67 4.45
N LYS A 303 26.88 8.42 3.15
CA LYS A 303 26.92 9.41 2.07
C LYS A 303 25.89 9.04 1.02
N LEU A 304 25.12 10.02 0.58
CA LEU A 304 24.18 9.92 -0.53
C LEU A 304 24.56 11.00 -1.55
N MET A 305 24.69 10.61 -2.81
CA MET A 305 24.98 11.51 -3.92
C MET A 305 23.91 11.31 -4.99
N SER A 306 23.31 12.40 -5.45
CA SER A 306 22.33 12.39 -6.54
C SER A 306 22.92 13.13 -7.73
N LEU A 307 22.87 12.51 -8.90
CA LEU A 307 23.24 13.12 -10.18
C LEU A 307 21.98 13.24 -11.03
N TYR A 308 21.79 14.40 -11.66
CA TYR A 308 20.73 14.66 -12.62
C TYR A 308 21.37 15.06 -13.95
N GLU A 309 20.94 14.45 -15.05
CA GLU A 309 21.45 14.71 -16.39
C GLU A 309 20.28 14.96 -17.35
N ASP A 310 20.37 16.04 -18.13
CA ASP A 310 19.37 16.41 -19.13
C ASP A 310 19.72 15.82 -20.49
N LEU A 311 18.95 14.83 -20.94
CA LEU A 311 19.22 14.04 -22.14
C LEU A 311 18.53 14.63 -23.38
N GLN A 312 18.72 15.93 -23.66
CA GLN A 312 18.01 16.59 -24.78
C GLN A 312 18.42 16.07 -26.17
N ASN A 313 19.48 15.24 -26.30
CA ASN A 313 20.03 14.84 -27.61
C ASN A 313 20.66 13.43 -27.71
N SER A 314 20.45 12.51 -26.76
CA SER A 314 20.97 11.13 -26.87
C SER A 314 19.85 10.13 -27.10
N GLY A 315 20.02 9.30 -28.15
CA GLY A 315 19.07 8.26 -28.55
C GLY A 315 18.77 7.24 -27.44
N THR A 316 17.66 6.54 -27.67
CA THR A 316 17.13 5.35 -26.97
C THR A 316 17.89 4.85 -25.74
N VAL A 317 17.22 4.91 -24.58
CA VAL A 317 17.64 4.25 -23.32
C VAL A 317 17.51 2.73 -23.47
N GLU A 318 18.62 2.00 -23.41
CA GLU A 318 18.65 0.54 -23.21
C GLU A 318 19.60 0.18 -22.05
N ASP A 319 19.18 -0.80 -21.24
CA ASP A 319 19.66 -1.15 -19.90
C ASP A 319 21.15 -1.53 -19.75
N GLY A 320 21.73 -1.27 -18.57
CA GLY A 320 23.02 -1.86 -18.16
C GLY A 320 23.48 -1.56 -16.73
N ILE A 321 23.63 -2.60 -15.89
CA ILE A 321 24.38 -2.54 -14.63
C ILE A 321 25.86 -2.78 -14.94
N VAL A 322 26.74 -1.81 -14.68
CA VAL A 322 28.20 -1.95 -14.90
C VAL A 322 28.93 -2.22 -13.58
N ILE A 323 29.75 -3.26 -13.55
CA ILE A 323 30.68 -3.58 -12.44
C ILE A 323 32.10 -3.25 -12.92
N GLU A 324 32.75 -2.25 -12.32
CA GLU A 324 34.13 -1.88 -12.65
C GLU A 324 35.00 -1.84 -11.39
N GLY A 325 36.18 -2.46 -11.45
CA GLY A 325 37.16 -2.46 -10.33
C GLY A 325 36.65 -3.07 -9.02
N GLY A 326 35.68 -3.98 -9.06
CA GLY A 326 35.07 -4.59 -7.86
C GLY A 326 34.05 -3.71 -7.14
N LYS A 327 33.65 -2.57 -7.72
CA LYS A 327 32.60 -1.69 -7.20
C LYS A 327 31.37 -1.79 -8.11
N VAL A 328 30.20 -2.02 -7.51
CA VAL A 328 28.93 -1.95 -8.22
C VAL A 328 28.54 -0.49 -8.29
N PHE A 329 28.58 0.07 -9.49
CA PHE A 329 28.04 1.39 -9.74
C PHE A 329 26.61 1.24 -10.24
N HIS A 330 25.67 1.84 -9.52
CA HIS A 330 24.32 1.99 -10.04
C HIS A 330 24.31 3.24 -10.92
N TYR A 331 24.81 3.08 -12.14
CA TYR A 331 24.66 4.07 -13.18
C TYR A 331 23.39 3.76 -13.96
N LEU A 332 22.47 4.71 -14.03
CA LEU A 332 21.62 4.85 -15.21
C LEU A 332 22.52 5.49 -16.29
N PHE A 333 23.41 4.73 -16.94
CA PHE A 333 24.21 5.26 -18.05
C PHE A 333 24.22 4.34 -19.27
N ILE A 334 23.57 4.86 -20.30
CA ILE A 334 24.02 5.04 -21.70
C ILE A 334 25.41 4.47 -22.01
N ASN A 335 25.46 3.47 -22.88
CA ASN A 335 26.68 2.97 -23.49
C ASN A 335 27.28 4.02 -24.44
N TYR A 336 28.58 4.30 -24.33
CA TYR A 336 29.41 4.69 -25.46
C TYR A 336 30.71 3.89 -25.45
N LEU A 337 30.72 2.79 -26.19
CA LEU A 337 31.94 2.27 -26.80
C LEU A 337 32.01 2.89 -28.20
N ILE A 338 32.82 3.95 -28.36
CA ILE A 338 33.71 4.26 -29.49
C ILE A 338 34.45 5.58 -29.13
N ASN A 339 35.79 5.51 -29.14
CA ASN A 339 36.79 6.57 -28.88
C ASN A 339 37.16 6.92 -27.42
N TYR A 340 37.72 5.92 -26.74
CA TYR A 340 38.34 6.01 -25.41
C TYR A 340 39.74 6.68 -25.38
N ASN A 341 39.95 7.84 -26.04
CA ASN A 341 41.27 8.52 -25.98
C ASN A 341 41.27 10.05 -25.88
N SER A 342 40.12 10.74 -25.90
CA SER A 342 40.10 12.22 -25.84
C SER A 342 39.61 12.81 -24.51
N LEU A 343 38.82 12.09 -23.72
CA LEU A 343 38.19 12.64 -22.50
C LEU A 343 39.07 12.63 -21.24
N LEU A 344 40.08 11.76 -21.16
CA LEU A 344 41.01 11.72 -20.01
C LEU A 344 42.00 12.89 -19.96
N ARG A 345 42.02 13.78 -20.97
CA ARG A 345 42.88 14.99 -20.95
C ARG A 345 42.19 16.22 -20.39
N HIS A 346 40.85 16.27 -20.32
CA HIS A 346 40.15 17.49 -19.89
C HIS A 346 39.86 17.54 -18.39
N GLU A 347 39.67 16.41 -17.71
CA GLU A 347 39.39 16.43 -16.26
C GLU A 347 40.63 16.51 -15.37
N LYS A 348 41.83 16.24 -15.91
CA LYS A 348 43.07 16.42 -15.14
C LYS A 348 43.40 17.90 -14.88
N ASN A 349 42.90 18.83 -15.72
CA ASN A 349 43.17 20.26 -15.60
C ASN A 349 42.19 21.02 -14.69
N GLU A 350 41.01 20.48 -14.41
CA GLU A 350 40.01 21.14 -13.54
C GLU A 350 40.13 20.66 -12.07
N LEU A 351 40.66 19.47 -11.81
CA LEU A 351 40.92 19.01 -10.43
C LEU A 351 42.12 19.70 -9.75
N GLU A 352 43.05 20.30 -10.51
CA GLU A 352 44.13 21.11 -9.92
C GLU A 352 43.67 22.52 -9.50
N LYS A 353 42.54 23.01 -10.00
CA LYS A 353 42.00 24.33 -9.60
C LYS A 353 41.23 24.31 -8.28
N PHE A 354 40.89 23.14 -7.75
CA PHE A 354 40.26 22.98 -6.43
C PHE A 354 41.26 22.64 -5.30
N LYS A 355 42.57 22.80 -5.55
CA LYS A 355 43.64 22.64 -4.55
C LYS A 355 44.52 23.89 -4.38
N ALA A 356 43.97 25.09 -4.60
CA ALA A 356 44.59 26.35 -4.20
C ALA A 356 43.85 26.96 -3.01
#